data_AF-A0A972SY30-F1
#
_entry.id   AF-A0A972SY30-F1
#
_cell.length_a   1.000
_cell.length_b   1.000
_cell.length_c   1.000
_cell.angle_alpha   90.00
_cell.angle_beta   90.00
_cell.angle_gamma   90.00
#
_symmetry.space_group_name_H-M   'P 1'
#
loop_
_entity.id
_entity.type
_entity.pdbx_description
1 polymer ?
#
loop_
_entity_poly.entity_id
_entity_poly.type
_entity_poly.pdbx_seq_one_letter_code
_entity_poly.pdbx_strand_id
1 'polypeptide(L)' 'MLVQYIAIPLISALIGWLTNVIAIRLLFRPVEPIKLPLLNYELQGLIPRRQAEIAKKNR' A
#
# COMPACT_ATOMS: atom_id res chain seq x y z
N MET A 1 -3.48 9.18 36.16
CA MET A 1 -2.16 9.74 35.79
C MET A 1 -1.40 8.82 34.84
N LEU A 2 -0.97 7.60 35.22
CA LEU A 2 -0.22 6.68 34.33
C LEU A 2 -1.00 6.16 33.10
N VAL A 3 -2.29 5.88 33.24
CA VAL A 3 -3.14 5.35 32.16
C VAL A 3 -3.22 6.30 30.94
N GLN A 4 -3.20 7.61 31.17
CA GLN A 4 -3.22 8.61 30.08
C GLN A 4 -1.91 8.61 29.28
N TYR A 5 -0.77 8.37 29.91
CA TYR A 5 0.53 8.35 29.23
C TYR A 5 0.72 7.10 28.36
N ILE A 6 0.04 6.00 28.68
CA ILE A 6 0.11 4.74 27.90
C ILE A 6 -0.91 4.74 26.76
N ALA A 7 -2.00 5.50 26.87
CA ALA A 7 -3.01 5.60 25.81
C ALA A 7 -2.42 6.15 24.50
N ILE A 8 -1.53 7.14 24.58
CA ILE A 8 -0.89 7.75 23.40
C ILE A 8 -0.09 6.71 22.59
N PRO A 9 0.94 6.03 23.14
CA PRO A 9 1.71 5.05 22.38
C PRO A 9 0.87 3.86 21.92
N LEU A 10 -0.16 3.45 22.68
CA LEU A 10 -1.05 2.36 22.29
C LEU A 10 -1.88 2.72 21.04
N ILE A 11 -2.47 3.91 21.02
CA ILE A 11 -3.24 4.40 19.87
C ILE A 11 -2.30 4.62 18.68
N SER A 12 -1.12 5.21 18.88
CA SER A 12 -0.13 5.38 17.82
C SER A 12 0.34 4.05 17.23
N ALA A 13 0.56 3.03 18.06
CA ALA A 13 0.92 1.69 17.60
C ALA A 13 -0.20 1.03 16.79
N LEU A 14 -1.46 1.17 17.23
CA LEU A 14 -2.63 0.66 16.51
C LEU A 14 -2.77 1.31 15.13
N ILE A 15 -2.68 2.63 15.07
CA ILE A 15 -2.77 3.39 13.81
C ILE A 15 -1.60 3.05 12.88
N GLY A 16 -0.38 2.99 13.42
CA GLY A 16 0.82 2.66 12.66
C GLY A 16 0.74 1.25 12.07
N TRP A 17 0.31 0.27 12.86
CA TRP A 17 0.11 -1.10 12.39
C TRP A 17 -0.94 -1.18 11.29
N LEU A 18 -2.10 -0.56 11.50
CA LEU A 18 -3.20 -0.59 10.53
C LEU A 18 -2.80 0.08 9.22
N THR A 19 -2.13 1.23 9.29
CA THR A 19 -1.62 1.94 8.11
C THR A 19 -0.57 1.11 7.36
N ASN A 20 0.34 0.45 8.07
CA ASN A 20 1.38 -0.37 7.44
C ASN A 20 0.77 -1.57 6.70
N VAL A 21 -0.24 -2.22 7.28
CA VAL A 21 -0.97 -3.31 6.61
C VAL A 21 -1.66 -2.82 5.34
N ILE A 22 -2.29 -1.64 5.39
CA ILE A 22 -2.92 -1.04 4.21
C ILE A 22 -1.88 -0.68 3.15
N ALA A 23 -0.75 -0.07 3.55
CA ALA A 23 0.33 0.29 2.63
C ALA A 23 0.85 -0.95 1.89
N ILE A 24 1.14 -2.04 2.61
CA ILE A 24 1.56 -3.31 2.00
C ILE A 24 0.49 -3.80 1.02
N ARG A 25 -0.80 -3.77 1.38
CA ARG A 25 -1.89 -4.17 0.47
C ARG A 25 -1.93 -3.31 -0.80
N LEU A 26 -1.68 -2.01 -0.71
CA LEU A 26 -1.64 -1.08 -1.85
C LEU A 26 -0.38 -1.24 -2.72
N LEU A 27 0.71 -1.81 -2.19
CA LEU A 27 1.87 -2.16 -3.03
C LEU A 27 1.53 -3.27 -4.03
N PHE A 28 0.66 -4.21 -3.62
CA PHE A 28 0.26 -5.36 -4.43
C PHE A 28 -1.06 -5.15 -5.20
N ARG A 29 -1.98 -4.29 -4.72
CA ARG A 29 -3.26 -3.97 -5.37
C ARG A 29 -3.31 -2.51 -5.85
N PRO A 30 -3.97 -2.18 -6.96
CA PRO A 30 -4.78 -3.07 -7.79
C PRO A 30 -3.90 -3.96 -8.68
N VAL A 31 -4.31 -5.22 -8.81
CA VAL A 31 -3.62 -6.22 -9.64
C VAL A 31 -3.82 -5.92 -11.12
N GLU A 32 -5.01 -5.42 -11.47
CA GLU A 32 -5.35 -4.95 -12.82
C GLU A 32 -5.32 -3.41 -12.88
N PRO A 33 -4.88 -2.82 -14.00
CA PRO A 33 -4.76 -1.38 -14.12
C PRO A 33 -6.14 -0.74 -14.15
N ILE A 34 -6.41 0.10 -13.15
CA ILE A 34 -7.63 0.90 -13.12
C ILE A 34 -7.37 2.17 -13.90
N LYS A 35 -7.98 2.27 -15.09
CA LYS A 35 -7.91 3.47 -15.92
C LYS A 35 -8.89 4.50 -15.38
N LEU A 36 -8.41 5.68 -15.03
CA LEU A 36 -9.23 6.84 -14.70
C LEU A 36 -9.50 7.62 -15.99
N PRO A 37 -10.68 7.48 -16.63
CA PRO A 37 -10.97 8.09 -17.93
C PRO A 37 -10.97 9.62 -17.86
N LEU A 38 -11.20 10.21 -16.68
CA LEU A 38 -11.20 11.65 -16.45
C LEU A 38 -9.79 12.26 -16.42
N LEU A 39 -8.76 11.48 -16.12
CA LEU A 39 -7.40 11.99 -15.87
C LEU A 39 -6.34 11.37 -16.80
N ASN A 40 -6.76 10.52 -17.73
CA ASN A 40 -5.89 9.72 -18.61
C ASN A 40 -4.73 9.05 -17.87
N TYR A 41 -4.97 8.62 -16.63
CA TYR A 41 -3.98 8.03 -15.74
C TYR A 41 -4.38 6.60 -15.37
N GLU A 42 -3.40 5.72 -15.31
CA GLU A 42 -3.60 4.31 -14.94
C GLU A 42 -3.05 4.07 -13.53
N LEU A 43 -3.95 3.76 -12.60
CA LEU A 43 -3.56 3.34 -11.25
C LEU A 43 -3.27 1.84 -11.25
N GLN A 44 -2.04 1.49 -10.92
CA GLN A 44 -1.54 0.12 -10.82
C GLN A 44 -0.75 -0.04 -9.53
N GLY A 45 -0.88 -1.19 -8.86
CA GLY A 45 0.00 -1.53 -7.75
C GLY A 45 1.49 -1.48 -8.15
N LEU A 46 2.36 -1.02 -7.25
CA LEU A 46 3.78 -0.83 -7.53
C LEU A 46 4.49 -2.13 -7.96
N ILE A 47 4.14 -3.25 -7.34
CA ILE A 47 4.73 -4.56 -7.63
C ILE A 47 4.25 -5.14 -8.97
N PRO A 48 2.94 -5.28 -9.25
CA PRO A 48 2.49 -5.84 -10.52
C PRO A 48 2.91 -4.97 -11.73
N ARG A 49 3.07 -3.65 -11.56
CA ARG A 49 3.65 -2.78 -12.59
C ARG A 49 5.06 -3.21 -13.03
N ARG A 50 5.88 -3.71 -12.09
CA ARG A 50 7.26 -4.16 -12.35
C ARG A 50 7.37 -5.65 -12.64
N GLN A 51 6.35 -6.45 -12.33
CA GLN A 51 6.33 -7.89 -12.59
C GLN A 51 6.51 -8.23 -14.07
N ALA A 52 5.87 -7.46 -14.97
CA ALA A 52 6.03 -7.65 -16.42
C ALA A 52 7.47 -7.41 -16.90
N GLU A 53 8.19 -6.46 -16.30
CA GLU A 53 9.60 -6.19 -16.62
C GLU A 53 10.53 -7.29 -16.09
N ILE A 54 10.26 -7.79 -14.87
CA ILE A 54 11.05 -8.87 -14.25
C ILE A 54 10.90 -10.18 -15.04
N ALA A 55 9.69 -10.51 -15.49
CA ALA A 55 9.43 -11.69 -16.31
C ALA A 55 10.16 -11.64 -17.66
N LYS A 56 10.33 -10.44 -18.23
CA LYS A 56 10.96 -10.25 -19.54
C LYS A 56 12.49 -10.33 -19.49
N LYS A 57 13.10 -10.11 -18.32
CA LYS A 57 14.56 -10.07 -18.15
C LYS A 57 15.23 -11.46 -18.08
N ASN A 58 14.45 -12.54 -17.91
CA ASN A 58 14.95 -13.93 -17.82
C ASN A 58 14.76 -14.75 -19.12
N ARG A 59 14.83 -14.09 -20.29
CA ARG A 59 14.95 -14.77 -21.59
C ARG A 59 16.27 -14.43 -22.24
#